data_AF-A0A812WYR3-F1
#
_entry.id   AF-A0A812WYR3-F1
#
_cell.length_a   1.000
_cell.length_b   1.000
_cell.length_c   1.000
_cell.angle_alpha   90.00
_cell.angle_beta   90.00
_cell.angle_gamma   90.00
#
_symmetry.space_group_name_H-M   'P 1'
#
loop_
_entity.id
_entity.type
_entity.pdbx_description
1 polymer ?
#
loop_
_entity_poly.entity_id
_entity_poly.type
_entity_poly.pdbx_seq_one_letter_code
_entity_poly.pdbx_strand_id
1 'polypeptide(L)'
;MCRSKEAWEHFIFVPCLPKSVTRAAKRSGFLQCSTISCRSTEKSSYTFEDAALALGLTAGLGAAAASTALAPGAALLKMAMMVPTPPPPSLAPPAPPLAAATQGRTNALIPAQPPPGPPQFSLLDALLPNFNTDTFIWRVSMLQITEYIGSLLLGSAYGSPKLCSLYLLGASWGPAIAQGAVWRLMLPMMLHANALHIFFNLFFQMRIGFGMEKQFGRRKFCLLYMFCGFLGNLISVAVDPMKLAVGASTSGFGLLGVWAAEVLLTWDLLGESRSRVFLWFAFMVTSCIMMSTISPNVDFVGHFAGMLAGFLLAIILADMQEEHQPAWYDKAKMTAKNITALIVIASLVRAITLGPDGPIPYCGTIFHPRRLPF
;
A
#
# COMPACT_ATOMS: atom_id res chain seq x y z
N MET A 1 15.29 31.18 -23.26
CA MET A 1 13.88 31.35 -22.81
C MET A 1 13.30 32.56 -23.50
N CYS A 2 12.09 32.47 -24.05
CA CYS A 2 11.37 33.60 -24.65
C CYS A 2 10.11 33.91 -23.82
N ARG A 3 9.75 35.20 -23.67
CA ARG A 3 8.45 35.66 -23.15
C ARG A 3 7.62 36.30 -24.26
N SER A 4 6.32 36.02 -24.31
CA SER A 4 5.36 36.81 -25.10
C SER A 4 4.91 38.03 -24.30
N LYS A 5 4.48 39.09 -24.99
CA LYS A 5 4.13 40.38 -24.37
C LYS A 5 2.68 40.49 -23.89
N GLU A 6 1.78 39.59 -24.29
CA GLU A 6 0.32 39.81 -24.15
C GLU A 6 -0.40 38.90 -23.14
N ALA A 7 0.30 38.06 -22.38
CA ALA A 7 -0.32 37.31 -21.30
C ALA A 7 0.63 37.23 -20.09
N TRP A 8 0.24 37.90 -19.01
CA TRP A 8 0.84 37.65 -17.70
C TRP A 8 0.41 36.24 -17.25
N GLU A 9 1.37 35.45 -16.76
CA GLU A 9 1.24 34.14 -16.08
C GLU A 9 1.53 32.80 -16.80
N HIS A 10 2.05 32.77 -18.04
CA HIS A 10 2.52 31.48 -18.61
C HIS A 10 3.95 31.54 -19.21
N PHE A 11 4.86 30.74 -18.65
CA PHE A 11 6.11 30.37 -19.32
C PHE A 11 5.80 29.29 -20.37
N ILE A 12 5.80 29.67 -21.65
CA ILE A 12 5.67 28.70 -22.74
C ILE A 12 7.05 28.05 -22.96
N PHE A 13 7.15 26.75 -22.68
CA PHE A 13 8.29 25.94 -23.11
C PHE A 13 8.18 25.72 -24.62
N VAL A 14 8.92 26.51 -25.40
CA VAL A 14 9.03 26.31 -26.84
C VAL A 14 10.17 25.31 -27.08
N PRO A 15 9.92 24.12 -27.67
CA PRO A 15 11.00 23.20 -28.05
C PRO A 15 11.95 23.88 -29.05
N CYS A 16 13.22 23.46 -29.06
CA CYS A 16 14.28 24.09 -29.86
C CYS A 16 13.88 24.24 -31.34
N LEU A 17 13.45 25.45 -31.73
CA LEU A 17 13.12 25.78 -33.11
C LEU A 17 14.40 25.95 -33.96
N PRO A 18 14.35 25.62 -35.26
CA PRO A 18 15.44 25.89 -36.19
C PRO A 18 15.82 27.39 -36.20
N LYS A 19 17.11 27.70 -36.37
CA LYS A 19 17.68 29.07 -36.32
C LYS A 19 17.02 30.07 -37.29
N SER A 20 16.33 29.60 -38.33
CA SER A 20 15.57 30.43 -39.28
C SER A 20 14.28 30.96 -38.66
N VAL A 21 13.55 30.12 -37.93
CA VAL A 21 12.27 30.46 -37.27
C VAL A 21 12.50 31.43 -36.11
N THR A 22 13.59 31.25 -35.35
CA THR A 22 13.96 32.15 -34.23
C THR A 22 14.31 33.56 -34.70
N ARG A 23 14.87 33.70 -35.92
CA ARG A 23 15.20 35.01 -36.51
C ARG A 23 13.97 35.75 -37.02
N ALA A 24 13.00 35.03 -37.59
CA ALA A 24 11.73 35.62 -38.04
C ALA A 24 10.91 36.14 -36.84
N ALA A 25 10.80 35.36 -35.76
CA ALA A 25 10.06 35.73 -34.56
C ALA A 25 10.67 36.92 -33.78
N LYS A 26 11.99 37.11 -33.85
CA LYS A 26 12.66 38.30 -33.27
C LYS A 26 12.41 39.57 -34.07
N ARG A 27 12.24 39.47 -35.40
CA ARG A 27 11.99 40.64 -36.27
C ARG A 27 10.55 41.15 -36.18
N SER A 28 9.58 40.30 -35.83
CA SER A 28 8.18 40.68 -35.67
C SER A 28 7.82 41.23 -34.29
N GLY A 29 8.78 41.34 -33.35
CA GLY A 29 8.55 41.90 -32.01
C GLY A 29 7.74 41.03 -31.05
N PHE A 30 7.36 39.81 -31.45
CA PHE A 30 6.44 38.94 -30.72
C PHE A 30 7.08 38.24 -29.50
N LEU A 31 8.42 38.09 -29.47
CA LEU A 31 9.14 37.35 -28.44
C LEU A 31 10.48 38.02 -28.05
N GLN A 32 10.72 38.23 -26.76
CA GLN A 32 12.04 38.63 -26.22
C GLN A 32 12.76 37.39 -25.68
N CYS A 33 13.92 37.02 -26.26
CA CYS A 33 14.66 35.81 -25.93
C CYS A 33 16.11 36.09 -25.49
N SER A 34 16.51 35.60 -24.31
CA SER A 34 17.92 35.52 -23.87
C SER A 34 18.64 34.35 -24.56
N THR A 35 19.85 34.61 -25.06
CA THR A 35 20.67 33.67 -25.85
C THR A 35 21.12 32.47 -25.03
N ILE A 36 20.73 31.26 -25.45
CA ILE A 36 21.38 30.00 -25.03
C ILE A 36 21.90 29.32 -26.30
N SER A 37 23.21 29.03 -26.32
CA SER A 37 23.86 28.26 -27.37
C SER A 37 23.72 26.77 -27.06
N CYS A 38 23.04 26.00 -27.92
CA CYS A 38 22.99 24.54 -27.80
C CYS A 38 24.28 23.93 -28.36
N ARG A 39 25.00 23.17 -27.52
CA ARG A 39 26.15 22.34 -27.92
C ARG A 39 25.69 20.88 -27.97
N SER A 40 25.98 20.19 -29.07
CA SER A 40 25.77 18.74 -29.23
C SER A 40 27.00 17.98 -28.74
N THR A 41 26.84 17.02 -27.83
CA THR A 41 27.84 16.02 -27.42
C THR A 41 27.05 14.86 -26.82
N GLU A 42 27.30 13.57 -27.00
CA GLU A 42 28.12 12.73 -27.89
C GLU A 42 27.59 11.30 -27.58
N LYS A 43 27.63 10.37 -28.55
CA LYS A 43 27.10 9.01 -28.38
C LYS A 43 27.99 8.19 -27.41
N SER A 44 27.42 7.57 -26.38
CA SER A 44 28.05 6.43 -25.69
C SER A 44 27.12 5.22 -25.71
N SER A 45 27.53 4.20 -26.46
CA SER A 45 26.91 2.88 -26.55
C SER A 45 27.22 2.10 -25.27
N TYR A 46 26.21 1.55 -24.59
CA TYR A 46 26.39 0.49 -23.60
C TYR A 46 25.62 -0.74 -24.09
N THR A 47 26.33 -1.85 -24.26
CA THR A 47 25.82 -3.14 -24.74
C THR A 47 25.28 -3.98 -23.59
N PHE A 48 24.32 -4.85 -23.92
CA PHE A 48 23.40 -5.58 -23.03
C PHE A 48 24.05 -6.74 -22.24
N GLU A 49 25.37 -6.91 -22.26
CA GLU A 49 26.04 -8.11 -21.72
C GLU A 49 26.60 -7.95 -20.30
N ASP A 50 26.64 -6.74 -19.74
CA ASP A 50 27.21 -6.51 -18.39
C ASP A 50 26.20 -6.68 -17.23
N ALA A 51 24.92 -6.95 -17.52
CA ALA A 51 23.87 -7.09 -16.49
C ALA A 51 23.67 -8.53 -15.96
N ALA A 52 24.34 -9.53 -16.53
CA ALA A 52 24.06 -10.94 -16.26
C ALA A 52 24.85 -11.56 -15.08
N LEU A 53 25.72 -10.81 -14.38
CA LEU A 53 26.57 -11.35 -13.32
C LEU A 53 26.17 -10.98 -11.88
N ALA A 54 24.97 -10.41 -11.68
CA ALA A 54 24.48 -10.00 -10.35
C ALA A 54 23.40 -10.92 -9.74
N LEU A 55 23.03 -12.02 -10.41
CA LEU A 55 21.98 -12.95 -9.97
C LEU A 55 22.55 -14.35 -9.68
N GLY A 56 23.51 -14.41 -8.75
CA GLY A 56 23.91 -15.66 -8.12
C GLY A 56 22.98 -15.98 -6.96
N LEU A 57 22.14 -17.01 -7.09
CA LEU A 57 21.80 -17.99 -6.05
C LEU A 57 20.81 -19.04 -6.59
N THR A 58 21.35 -20.21 -6.92
CA THR A 58 20.61 -21.45 -7.17
C THR A 58 20.80 -22.44 -6.01
N ALA A 59 19.67 -23.02 -5.59
CA ALA A 59 19.45 -24.41 -5.13
C ALA A 59 19.87 -24.92 -3.73
N GLY A 60 18.93 -25.68 -3.12
CA GLY A 60 19.15 -26.70 -2.07
C GLY A 60 18.15 -26.64 -0.89
N LEU A 61 16.86 -26.99 -1.04
CA LEU A 61 16.21 -28.30 -0.74
C LEU A 61 16.49 -28.93 0.65
N GLY A 62 15.41 -29.26 1.38
CA GLY A 62 15.45 -30.18 2.53
C GLY A 62 14.14 -30.20 3.35
N ALA A 63 13.38 -31.29 3.21
CA ALA A 63 12.06 -31.52 3.78
C ALA A 63 12.07 -31.83 5.30
N ALA A 64 10.98 -31.47 5.99
CA ALA A 64 10.49 -32.17 7.18
C ALA A 64 8.98 -31.91 7.32
N ALA A 65 8.21 -33.00 7.26
CA ALA A 65 6.76 -33.05 7.46
C ALA A 65 6.44 -33.12 8.96
N ALA A 66 5.30 -32.55 9.38
CA ALA A 66 4.37 -33.14 10.35
C ALA A 66 3.15 -32.22 10.58
N SER A 67 2.01 -32.66 10.05
CA SER A 67 0.69 -32.69 10.68
C SER A 67 0.44 -31.87 11.96
N THR A 68 -0.44 -30.87 11.84
CA THR A 68 -1.57 -30.67 12.77
C THR A 68 -2.74 -30.06 11.99
N ALA A 69 -3.74 -30.89 11.73
CA ALA A 69 -5.05 -30.47 11.27
C ALA A 69 -5.75 -29.70 12.39
N LEU A 70 -6.13 -28.45 12.14
CA LEU A 70 -7.19 -27.77 12.88
C LEU A 70 -8.10 -27.06 11.89
N ALA A 71 -9.40 -27.34 12.01
CA ALA A 71 -10.47 -26.94 11.11
C ALA A 71 -10.54 -25.42 10.87
N PRO A 72 -10.63 -24.93 9.61
CA PRO A 72 -10.68 -23.49 9.32
C PRO A 72 -12.04 -22.81 9.50
N GLY A 73 -13.12 -23.56 9.77
CA GLY A 73 -14.50 -23.03 9.76
C GLY A 73 -14.84 -22.00 10.85
N ALA A 74 -14.06 -21.92 11.94
CA ALA A 74 -14.30 -20.98 13.04
C ALA A 74 -13.62 -19.60 12.87
N ALA A 75 -12.76 -19.44 11.85
CA ALA A 75 -12.00 -18.21 11.64
C ALA A 75 -12.77 -17.11 10.88
N LEU A 76 -13.84 -17.47 10.15
CA LEU A 76 -14.58 -16.54 9.30
C LEU A 76 -15.59 -15.65 10.07
N LEU A 77 -15.81 -15.91 11.36
CA LEU A 77 -16.73 -15.13 12.20
C LEU A 77 -16.02 -14.28 13.28
N LYS A 78 -14.78 -13.85 13.05
CA LYS A 78 -14.04 -12.96 13.96
C LYS A 78 -13.81 -11.53 13.44
N MET A 79 -14.46 -11.15 12.34
CA MET A 79 -14.47 -9.76 11.86
C MET A 79 -15.50 -8.84 12.56
N ALA A 80 -16.29 -9.34 13.52
CA ALA A 80 -17.22 -8.50 14.29
C ALA A 80 -16.56 -7.60 15.35
N MET A 81 -15.24 -7.70 15.55
CA MET A 81 -14.54 -7.09 16.69
C MET A 81 -13.67 -5.88 16.26
N MET A 82 -14.32 -4.83 15.76
CA MET A 82 -13.83 -3.46 15.92
C MET A 82 -14.80 -2.60 16.75
N VAL A 83 -15.83 -3.21 17.33
CA VAL A 83 -16.69 -2.63 18.37
C VAL A 83 -16.74 -3.63 19.53
N PRO A 84 -16.60 -3.19 20.79
CA PRO A 84 -16.84 -4.07 21.93
C PRO A 84 -18.25 -4.64 21.83
N THR A 85 -18.39 -5.95 21.66
CA THR A 85 -19.68 -6.62 21.84
C THR A 85 -20.02 -6.59 23.33
N PRO A 86 -21.20 -6.12 23.75
CA PRO A 86 -21.64 -6.30 25.13
C PRO A 86 -21.69 -7.80 25.44
N PRO A 87 -21.36 -8.22 26.68
CA PRO A 87 -21.43 -9.62 27.06
C PRO A 87 -22.86 -10.14 26.90
N PRO A 88 -23.06 -11.40 26.47
CA PRO A 88 -24.39 -11.98 26.36
C PRO A 88 -25.06 -11.99 27.75
N PRO A 89 -26.40 -11.78 27.83
CA PRO A 89 -27.11 -11.91 29.09
C PRO A 89 -26.94 -13.34 29.62
N SER A 90 -26.51 -13.46 30.88
CA SER A 90 -26.37 -14.75 31.56
C SER A 90 -27.74 -15.43 31.58
N LEU A 91 -27.89 -16.51 30.82
CA LEU A 91 -29.01 -17.43 30.99
C LEU A 91 -28.87 -18.05 32.39
N ALA A 92 -29.75 -17.65 33.30
CA ALA A 92 -29.90 -18.33 34.58
C ALA A 92 -30.23 -19.81 34.32
N PRO A 93 -29.53 -20.77 34.95
CA PRO A 93 -29.90 -22.17 34.80
C PRO A 93 -31.29 -22.42 35.39
N PRO A 94 -32.11 -23.30 34.78
CA PRO A 94 -33.42 -23.63 35.32
C PRO A 94 -33.27 -24.31 36.69
N ALA A 95 -34.15 -23.97 37.62
CA ALA A 95 -34.18 -24.55 38.96
C ALA A 95 -34.36 -26.08 38.88
N PRO A 96 -33.58 -26.89 39.62
CA PRO A 96 -33.79 -28.33 39.66
C PRO A 96 -35.05 -28.68 40.47
N PRO A 97 -35.74 -29.78 40.13
CA PRO A 97 -36.91 -30.21 40.88
C PRO A 97 -36.51 -30.77 42.26
N LEU A 98 -37.35 -30.48 43.25
CA LEU A 98 -37.23 -30.97 44.62
C LEU A 98 -37.38 -32.50 44.63
N ALA A 99 -36.29 -33.23 44.88
CA ALA A 99 -36.36 -34.66 45.22
C ALA A 99 -35.31 -35.01 46.27
N ALA A 100 -35.80 -35.51 47.40
CA ALA A 100 -35.02 -35.97 48.54
C ALA A 100 -34.29 -37.29 48.23
N ALA A 101 -33.00 -37.38 48.56
CA ALA A 101 -32.34 -38.62 48.95
C ALA A 101 -30.97 -38.35 49.59
N THR A 102 -30.75 -39.07 50.67
CA THR A 102 -29.67 -39.05 51.64
C THR A 102 -28.30 -39.52 51.10
N GLN A 103 -27.27 -38.79 51.54
CA GLN A 103 -25.89 -39.21 51.89
C GLN A 103 -25.03 -40.05 50.93
N GLY A 104 -23.82 -39.52 50.68
CA GLY A 104 -22.60 -40.34 50.66
C GLY A 104 -21.71 -40.21 49.43
N ARG A 105 -21.02 -39.08 49.23
CA ARG A 105 -19.74 -39.03 48.51
C ARG A 105 -19.00 -37.72 48.81
N THR A 106 -17.79 -37.84 49.33
CA THR A 106 -16.84 -36.74 49.55
C THR A 106 -16.43 -36.15 48.20
N ASN A 107 -17.07 -35.07 47.78
CA ASN A 107 -16.60 -34.26 46.67
C ASN A 107 -15.38 -33.46 47.15
N ALA A 108 -14.21 -33.77 46.60
CA ALA A 108 -13.05 -32.89 46.68
C ALA A 108 -13.46 -31.51 46.11
N LEU A 109 -13.43 -30.49 46.96
CA LEU A 109 -13.68 -29.10 46.58
C LEU A 109 -12.64 -28.67 45.54
N ILE A 110 -13.05 -28.57 44.28
CA ILE A 110 -12.31 -27.81 43.27
C ILE A 110 -12.31 -26.36 43.77
N PRO A 111 -11.15 -25.71 43.99
CA PRO A 111 -11.12 -24.31 44.38
C PRO A 111 -11.86 -23.49 43.32
N ALA A 112 -12.88 -22.76 43.75
CA ALA A 112 -13.59 -21.83 42.89
C ALA A 112 -12.56 -20.90 42.22
N GLN A 113 -12.53 -20.90 40.89
CA GLN A 113 -11.72 -19.93 40.16
C GLN A 113 -12.17 -18.54 40.59
N PRO A 114 -11.25 -17.64 40.99
CA PRO A 114 -11.63 -16.29 41.36
C PRO A 114 -12.37 -15.64 40.18
N PRO A 115 -13.39 -14.81 40.45
CA PRO A 115 -14.15 -14.16 39.39
C PRO A 115 -13.20 -13.44 38.44
N PRO A 116 -13.41 -13.53 37.10
CA PRO A 116 -12.57 -12.81 36.16
C PRO A 116 -12.59 -11.34 36.54
N GLY A 117 -11.40 -10.78 36.76
CA GLY A 117 -11.24 -9.36 37.09
C GLY A 117 -11.88 -8.47 36.03
N PRO A 118 -12.17 -7.21 36.37
CA PRO A 118 -12.74 -6.27 35.40
C PRO A 118 -11.87 -6.24 34.13
N PRO A 119 -12.48 -6.19 32.92
CA PRO A 119 -11.73 -6.20 31.67
C PRO A 119 -10.74 -5.04 31.68
N GLN A 120 -9.45 -5.36 31.69
CA GLN A 120 -8.38 -4.37 31.65
C GLN A 120 -8.36 -3.80 30.23
N PHE A 121 -9.06 -2.69 30.00
CA PHE A 121 -8.99 -1.96 28.74
C PHE A 121 -7.65 -1.26 28.64
N SER A 122 -6.73 -1.80 27.85
CA SER A 122 -5.52 -1.09 27.45
C SER A 122 -5.85 -0.12 26.31
N LEU A 123 -5.37 1.13 26.39
CA LEU A 123 -5.45 2.08 25.27
C LEU A 123 -4.81 1.50 24.01
N LEU A 124 -3.75 0.69 24.18
CA LEU A 124 -3.10 -0.01 23.08
C LEU A 124 -4.03 -1.00 22.39
N ASP A 125 -4.87 -1.72 23.13
CA ASP A 125 -5.83 -2.67 22.55
C ASP A 125 -6.96 -1.96 21.81
N ALA A 126 -7.34 -0.76 22.26
CA ALA A 126 -8.32 0.07 21.57
C ALA A 126 -7.76 0.68 20.27
N LEU A 127 -6.52 1.16 20.30
CA LEU A 127 -5.87 1.80 19.15
C LEU A 127 -5.31 0.80 18.14
N LEU A 128 -4.73 -0.30 18.60
CA LEU A 128 -4.00 -1.30 17.79
C LEU A 128 -4.40 -2.72 18.24
N PRO A 129 -5.61 -3.19 17.92
CA PRO A 129 -6.05 -4.52 18.32
C PRO A 129 -5.18 -5.61 17.67
N ASN A 130 -4.90 -6.67 18.44
CA ASN A 130 -3.97 -7.75 18.05
C ASN A 130 -2.52 -7.30 17.87
N PHE A 131 -2.10 -6.22 18.54
CA PHE A 131 -0.71 -5.78 18.54
C PHE A 131 0.25 -6.94 18.86
N ASN A 132 1.23 -7.14 17.98
CA ASN A 132 2.28 -8.15 18.16
C ASN A 132 3.54 -7.73 17.39
N THR A 133 4.68 -7.67 18.09
CA THR A 133 5.97 -7.21 17.54
C THR A 133 6.61 -8.20 16.57
N ASP A 134 6.20 -9.47 16.56
CA ASP A 134 6.71 -10.47 15.63
C ASP A 134 6.07 -10.41 14.25
N THR A 135 5.02 -9.61 14.08
CA THR A 135 4.31 -9.47 12.81
C THR A 135 5.15 -8.77 11.74
N PHE A 136 4.92 -9.13 10.48
CA PHE A 136 5.46 -8.44 9.33
C PHE A 136 5.03 -6.96 9.32
N ILE A 137 3.77 -6.65 9.66
CA ILE A 137 3.31 -5.26 9.64
C ILE A 137 4.06 -4.37 10.64
N TRP A 138 4.41 -4.91 11.83
CA TRP A 138 5.23 -4.19 12.78
C TRP A 138 6.64 -3.96 12.25
N ARG A 139 7.26 -5.01 11.70
CA ARG A 139 8.62 -4.95 11.15
C ARG A 139 8.73 -3.95 10.00
N VAL A 140 7.78 -3.95 9.05
CA VAL A 140 7.78 -2.98 7.95
C VAL A 140 7.50 -1.55 8.44
N SER A 141 6.66 -1.38 9.47
CA SER A 141 6.43 -0.07 10.11
C SER A 141 7.72 0.49 10.72
N MET A 142 8.51 -0.33 11.41
CA MET A 142 9.79 0.12 12.00
C MET A 142 10.83 0.46 10.92
N LEU A 143 10.85 -0.30 9.81
CA LEU A 143 11.69 0.02 8.65
C LEU A 143 11.29 1.36 8.03
N GLN A 144 9.99 1.63 7.87
CA GLN A 144 9.48 2.90 7.36
C GLN A 144 9.84 4.09 8.26
N ILE A 145 9.81 3.93 9.58
CA ILE A 145 10.28 4.96 10.53
C ILE A 145 11.77 5.23 10.32
N THR A 146 12.55 4.15 10.19
CA THR A 146 14.01 4.23 10.00
C THR A 146 14.35 4.95 8.69
N GLU A 147 13.69 4.59 7.60
CA GLU A 147 13.84 5.24 6.29
C GLU A 147 13.40 6.72 6.31
N TYR A 148 12.32 7.03 7.02
CA TYR A 148 11.89 8.43 7.19
C TYR A 148 12.95 9.26 7.91
N ILE A 149 13.52 8.75 9.01
CA ILE A 149 14.63 9.41 9.72
C ILE A 149 15.85 9.55 8.78
N GLY A 150 16.23 8.49 8.07
CA GLY A 150 17.33 8.52 7.10
C GLY A 150 17.12 9.59 6.02
N SER A 151 15.90 9.72 5.49
CA SER A 151 15.56 10.73 4.49
C SER A 151 15.66 12.17 5.00
N LEU A 152 15.37 12.40 6.29
CA LEU A 152 15.55 13.70 6.95
C LEU A 152 17.04 14.03 7.13
N LEU A 153 17.86 13.05 7.50
CA LEU A 153 19.30 13.19 7.69
C LEU A 153 20.03 13.49 6.36
N LEU A 154 19.58 12.90 5.25
CA LEU A 154 20.10 13.20 3.92
C LEU A 154 19.77 14.63 3.45
N GLY A 155 18.63 15.17 3.90
CA GLY A 155 18.29 16.55 3.64
C GLY A 155 16.84 16.85 3.98
N SER A 156 16.62 17.83 4.84
CA SER A 156 15.30 18.26 5.28
C SER A 156 15.08 19.77 5.11
N ALA A 157 13.82 20.15 5.00
CA ALA A 157 13.35 21.53 5.07
C ALA A 157 12.06 21.55 5.88
N TYR A 158 11.96 22.43 6.88
CA TYR A 158 10.77 22.55 7.74
C TYR A 158 10.29 21.22 8.35
N GLY A 159 11.23 20.37 8.77
CA GLY A 159 10.93 19.06 9.37
C GLY A 159 10.42 17.99 8.40
N SER A 160 10.49 18.23 7.08
CA SER A 160 10.10 17.28 6.03
C SER A 160 11.29 16.94 5.12
N PRO A 161 11.39 15.72 4.58
CA PRO A 161 12.45 15.36 3.63
C PRO A 161 12.38 16.21 2.36
N LYS A 162 13.54 16.62 1.83
CA LYS A 162 13.60 17.29 0.53
C LYS A 162 13.25 16.31 -0.59
N LEU A 163 12.68 16.83 -1.67
CA LEU A 163 12.36 16.04 -2.87
C LEU A 163 13.56 15.24 -3.38
N CYS A 164 14.75 15.83 -3.38
CA CYS A 164 15.97 15.14 -3.79
C CYS A 164 16.37 13.99 -2.87
N SER A 165 16.17 14.12 -1.55
CA SER A 165 16.43 13.03 -0.62
C SER A 165 15.52 11.83 -0.93
N LEU A 166 14.22 12.08 -1.14
CA LEU A 166 13.25 11.05 -1.51
C LEU A 166 13.57 10.44 -2.87
N TYR A 167 13.93 11.26 -3.86
CA TYR A 167 14.29 10.78 -5.19
C TYR A 167 15.51 9.87 -5.16
N LEU A 168 16.56 10.24 -4.41
CA LEU A 168 17.78 9.43 -4.26
C LEU A 168 17.52 8.10 -3.55
N LEU A 169 16.62 8.09 -2.57
CA LEU A 169 16.22 6.89 -1.84
C LEU A 169 15.24 5.98 -2.61
N GLY A 170 14.82 6.36 -3.81
CA GLY A 170 14.01 5.50 -4.67
C GLY A 170 12.53 5.83 -4.73
N ALA A 171 12.14 7.08 -4.52
CA ALA A 171 10.78 7.54 -4.82
C ALA A 171 10.37 7.19 -6.26
N SER A 172 9.07 7.00 -6.47
CA SER A 172 8.52 6.60 -7.76
C SER A 172 8.74 7.72 -8.76
N TRP A 173 9.25 7.38 -9.95
CA TRP A 173 9.47 8.35 -11.02
C TRP A 173 9.48 7.64 -12.38
N GLY A 174 8.49 7.92 -13.23
CA GLY A 174 8.29 7.25 -14.51
C GLY A 174 9.52 7.28 -15.43
N PRO A 175 10.13 8.45 -15.68
CA PRO A 175 11.31 8.54 -16.53
C PRO A 175 12.51 7.70 -16.06
N ALA A 176 12.70 7.57 -14.75
CA ALA A 176 13.77 6.71 -14.22
C ALA A 176 13.42 5.22 -14.35
N ILE A 177 12.15 4.86 -14.15
CA ILE A 177 11.67 3.48 -14.33
C ILE A 177 11.81 3.05 -15.79
N ALA A 178 11.48 3.91 -16.75
CA ALA A 178 11.65 3.66 -18.18
C ALA A 178 13.13 3.44 -18.57
N GLN A 179 14.07 4.01 -17.80
CA GLN A 179 15.52 3.82 -17.94
C GLN A 179 16.08 2.64 -17.14
N GLY A 180 15.22 1.77 -16.59
CA GLY A 180 15.61 0.54 -15.91
C GLY A 180 15.66 0.62 -14.37
N ALA A 181 15.33 1.76 -13.76
CA ALA A 181 15.27 1.89 -12.29
C ALA A 181 14.01 1.25 -11.68
N VAL A 182 13.76 -0.03 -11.98
CA VAL A 182 12.51 -0.76 -11.64
C VAL A 182 12.27 -0.92 -10.14
N TRP A 183 13.32 -0.82 -9.30
CA TRP A 183 13.17 -0.81 -7.84
C TRP A 183 12.32 0.36 -7.33
N ARG A 184 12.18 1.44 -8.11
CA ARG A 184 11.29 2.58 -7.84
C ARG A 184 9.80 2.23 -7.93
N LEU A 185 9.45 0.99 -8.24
CA LEU A 185 8.08 0.46 -8.10
C LEU A 185 7.80 -0.10 -6.70
N MET A 186 8.83 -0.43 -5.93
CA MET A 186 8.70 -1.06 -4.60
C MET A 186 9.18 -0.16 -3.47
N LEU A 187 10.36 0.45 -3.61
CA LEU A 187 10.94 1.34 -2.60
C LEU A 187 10.06 2.54 -2.18
N PRO A 188 9.19 3.11 -3.03
CA PRO A 188 8.33 4.21 -2.61
C PRO A 188 7.47 3.88 -1.39
N MET A 189 7.12 2.60 -1.18
CA MET A 189 6.36 2.12 -0.03
C MET A 189 7.06 2.36 1.32
N MET A 190 8.38 2.59 1.31
CA MET A 190 9.17 2.82 2.50
C MET A 190 9.36 4.31 2.82
N LEU A 191 9.13 5.18 1.83
CA LEU A 191 9.42 6.60 1.90
C LEU A 191 8.18 7.41 2.26
N HIS A 192 8.35 8.53 2.96
CA HIS A 192 7.24 9.39 3.36
C HIS A 192 7.61 10.87 3.23
N ALA A 193 6.65 11.67 2.78
CA ALA A 193 6.87 13.08 2.44
C ALA A 193 6.93 14.03 3.65
N ASN A 194 6.32 13.67 4.78
CA ASN A 194 6.28 14.47 6.00
C ASN A 194 5.79 13.64 7.20
N ALA A 195 5.83 14.25 8.40
CA ALA A 195 5.52 13.59 9.66
C ALA A 195 4.05 13.11 9.77
N LEU A 196 3.09 13.93 9.32
CA LEU A 196 1.68 13.54 9.30
C LEU A 196 1.44 12.39 8.31
N HIS A 197 2.10 12.44 7.15
CA HIS A 197 2.00 11.42 6.13
C HIS A 197 2.47 10.05 6.66
N ILE A 198 3.64 9.96 7.28
CA ILE A 198 4.07 8.70 7.91
C ILE A 198 3.16 8.29 9.07
N PHE A 199 2.76 9.22 9.95
CA PHE A 199 1.89 8.91 11.07
C PHE A 199 0.59 8.23 10.64
N PHE A 200 -0.13 8.80 9.68
CA PHE A 200 -1.40 8.24 9.22
C PHE A 200 -1.22 6.91 8.48
N ASN A 201 -0.15 6.75 7.69
CA ASN A 201 0.15 5.48 7.03
C ASN A 201 0.41 4.37 8.05
N LEU A 202 1.28 4.63 9.03
CA LEU A 202 1.62 3.65 10.06
C LEU A 202 0.42 3.30 10.93
N PHE A 203 -0.33 4.31 11.38
CA PHE A 203 -1.53 4.10 12.18
C PHE A 203 -2.54 3.24 11.42
N PHE A 204 -2.86 3.62 10.19
CA PHE A 204 -3.85 2.94 9.36
C PHE A 204 -3.44 1.49 9.04
N GLN A 205 -2.20 1.29 8.57
CA GLN A 205 -1.74 -0.04 8.18
C GLN A 205 -1.61 -0.97 9.38
N MET A 206 -1.21 -0.48 10.56
CA MET A 206 -1.13 -1.31 11.76
C MET A 206 -2.53 -1.64 12.28
N ARG A 207 -3.46 -0.67 12.27
CA ARG A 207 -4.83 -0.84 12.75
C ARG A 207 -5.58 -1.97 12.04
N ILE A 208 -5.33 -2.14 10.74
CA ILE A 208 -5.94 -3.18 9.90
C ILE A 208 -5.02 -4.40 9.77
N GLY A 209 -3.72 -4.16 9.59
CA GLY A 209 -2.73 -5.17 9.24
C GLY A 209 -2.46 -6.21 10.32
N PHE A 210 -2.52 -5.86 11.62
CA PHE A 210 -2.34 -6.86 12.68
C PHE A 210 -3.43 -7.95 12.64
N GLY A 211 -4.69 -7.54 12.47
CA GLY A 211 -5.82 -8.45 12.35
C GLY A 211 -5.73 -9.32 11.10
N MET A 212 -5.45 -8.69 9.95
CA MET A 212 -5.30 -9.40 8.68
C MET A 212 -4.11 -10.36 8.69
N GLU A 213 -2.96 -9.98 9.22
CA GLU A 213 -1.79 -10.86 9.28
C GLU A 213 -2.06 -12.10 10.14
N LYS A 214 -2.77 -11.93 11.27
CA LYS A 214 -3.19 -13.04 12.12
C LYS A 214 -4.16 -13.97 11.40
N GLN A 215 -5.05 -13.44 10.57
CA GLN A 215 -6.06 -14.20 9.82
C GLN A 215 -5.47 -14.94 8.61
N PHE A 216 -4.74 -14.24 7.75
CA PHE A 216 -4.17 -14.82 6.51
C PHE A 216 -2.86 -15.58 6.75
N GLY A 217 -2.22 -15.33 7.90
CA GLY A 217 -0.86 -15.76 8.17
C GLY A 217 0.18 -14.87 7.49
N ARG A 218 1.37 -14.79 8.10
CA ARG A 218 2.45 -13.89 7.70
C ARG A 218 2.81 -13.94 6.22
N ARG A 219 2.88 -15.14 5.62
CA ARG A 219 3.30 -15.33 4.22
C ARG A 219 2.31 -14.72 3.23
N LYS A 220 1.01 -15.07 3.36
CA LYS A 220 -0.05 -14.54 2.48
C LYS A 220 -0.21 -13.02 2.68
N PHE A 221 -0.16 -12.56 3.93
CA PHE A 221 -0.25 -11.13 4.24
C PHE A 221 0.92 -10.33 3.63
N CYS A 222 2.15 -10.83 3.74
CA CYS A 222 3.32 -10.19 3.11
C CYS A 222 3.14 -10.08 1.58
N LEU A 223 2.69 -11.16 0.92
CA LEU A 223 2.41 -11.14 -0.52
C LEU A 223 1.33 -10.11 -0.88
N LEU A 224 0.22 -10.07 -0.12
CA LEU A 224 -0.84 -9.09 -0.32
C LEU A 224 -0.30 -7.66 -0.18
N TYR A 225 0.39 -7.36 0.92
CA TYR A 225 0.89 -6.03 1.20
C TYR A 225 1.88 -5.54 0.12
N MET A 226 2.85 -6.38 -0.25
CA MET A 226 3.88 -6.04 -1.24
C MET A 226 3.30 -5.94 -2.66
N PHE A 227 2.41 -6.85 -3.04
CA PHE A 227 1.79 -6.83 -4.36
C PHE A 227 0.87 -5.62 -4.54
N CYS A 228 0.08 -5.26 -3.52
CA CYS A 228 -0.78 -4.09 -3.59
C CYS A 228 0.03 -2.80 -3.80
N GLY A 229 1.12 -2.65 -3.06
CA GLY A 229 1.98 -1.48 -3.19
C GLY A 229 2.68 -1.42 -4.54
N PHE A 230 3.23 -2.55 -5.00
CA PHE A 230 3.83 -2.68 -6.33
C PHE A 230 2.86 -2.33 -7.46
N LEU A 231 1.68 -2.97 -7.49
CA LEU A 231 0.72 -2.78 -8.57
C LEU A 231 0.10 -1.37 -8.53
N GLY A 232 -0.13 -0.83 -7.33
CA GLY A 232 -0.55 0.55 -7.13
C GLY A 232 0.45 1.55 -7.71
N ASN A 233 1.74 1.41 -7.38
CA ASN A 233 2.81 2.26 -7.91
C ASN A 233 2.97 2.10 -9.42
N LEU A 234 2.86 0.87 -9.94
CA LEU A 234 2.97 0.57 -11.36
C LEU A 234 1.86 1.24 -12.18
N ILE A 235 0.60 1.13 -11.73
CA ILE A 235 -0.54 1.77 -12.42
C ILE A 235 -0.43 3.29 -12.29
N SER A 236 -0.06 3.81 -11.11
CA SER A 236 0.17 5.24 -10.91
C SER A 236 1.17 5.80 -11.93
N VAL A 237 2.33 5.16 -12.08
CA VAL A 237 3.35 5.57 -13.06
C VAL A 237 2.87 5.43 -14.50
N ALA A 238 2.08 4.40 -14.82
CA ALA A 238 1.55 4.22 -16.16
C ALA A 238 0.55 5.33 -16.56
N VAL A 239 -0.17 5.90 -15.59
CA VAL A 239 -1.16 6.96 -15.78
C VAL A 239 -0.53 8.35 -15.68
N ASP A 240 0.26 8.61 -14.65
CA ASP A 240 0.91 9.90 -14.38
C ASP A 240 2.43 9.72 -14.14
N PRO A 241 3.22 9.48 -15.20
CA PRO A 241 4.65 9.17 -15.08
C PRO A 241 5.49 10.30 -14.51
N MET A 242 4.97 11.53 -14.53
CA MET A 242 5.65 12.75 -14.06
C MET A 242 5.28 13.11 -12.62
N LYS A 243 4.54 12.25 -11.93
CA LYS A 243 4.26 12.39 -10.51
C LYS A 243 5.29 11.64 -9.68
N LEU A 244 6.02 12.37 -8.86
CA LEU A 244 6.87 11.75 -7.85
C LEU A 244 6.00 11.27 -6.69
N ALA A 245 5.95 9.97 -6.49
CA ALA A 245 5.12 9.35 -5.45
C ALA A 245 5.97 8.61 -4.41
N VAL A 246 5.52 8.69 -3.16
CA VAL A 246 6.05 7.99 -1.99
C VAL A 246 4.90 7.64 -1.05
N GLY A 247 5.11 6.65 -0.18
CA GLY A 247 4.18 6.30 0.89
C GLY A 247 3.75 4.85 0.83
N ALA A 248 3.54 4.27 2.00
CA ALA A 248 2.96 2.94 2.17
C ALA A 248 1.47 2.85 1.78
N SER A 249 0.86 3.97 1.44
CA SER A 249 -0.58 4.12 1.26
C SER A 249 -1.13 3.26 0.11
N THR A 250 -0.36 3.00 -0.94
CA THR A 250 -0.77 2.05 -2.00
C THR A 250 -1.02 0.64 -1.42
N SER A 251 -0.15 0.16 -0.52
CA SER A 251 -0.37 -1.08 0.23
C SER A 251 -1.52 -0.96 1.23
N GLY A 252 -1.62 0.16 1.95
CA GLY A 252 -2.71 0.41 2.89
C GLY A 252 -4.09 0.34 2.23
N PHE A 253 -4.30 1.09 1.14
CA PHE A 253 -5.51 1.02 0.34
C PHE A 253 -5.72 -0.39 -0.25
N GLY A 254 -4.65 -1.09 -0.59
CA GLY A 254 -4.70 -2.50 -0.92
C GLY A 254 -5.33 -3.37 0.15
N LEU A 255 -4.98 -3.16 1.42
CA LEU A 255 -5.63 -3.87 2.53
C LEU A 255 -7.13 -3.55 2.62
N LEU A 256 -7.59 -2.34 2.28
CA LEU A 256 -9.04 -2.07 2.14
C LEU A 256 -9.65 -2.88 1.01
N GLY A 257 -8.95 -3.03 -0.11
CA GLY A 257 -9.37 -3.88 -1.22
C GLY A 257 -9.51 -5.34 -0.81
N VAL A 258 -8.55 -5.85 -0.03
CA VAL A 258 -8.62 -7.20 0.56
C VAL A 258 -9.86 -7.35 1.44
N TRP A 259 -10.12 -6.35 2.30
CA TRP A 259 -11.31 -6.37 3.14
C TRP A 259 -12.61 -6.33 2.33
N ALA A 260 -12.65 -5.53 1.25
CA ALA A 260 -13.79 -5.47 0.35
C ALA A 260 -14.06 -6.81 -0.33
N ALA A 261 -13.02 -7.51 -0.78
CA ALA A 261 -13.14 -8.84 -1.37
C ALA A 261 -13.63 -9.87 -0.33
N GLU A 262 -13.15 -9.79 0.90
CA GLU A 262 -13.62 -10.67 1.99
C GLU A 262 -15.10 -10.45 2.27
N VAL A 263 -15.54 -9.20 2.46
CA VAL A 263 -16.95 -8.87 2.68
C VAL A 263 -17.83 -9.35 1.53
N LEU A 264 -17.35 -9.24 0.29
CA LEU A 264 -18.06 -9.72 -0.89
C LEU A 264 -18.18 -11.26 -0.92
N LEU A 265 -17.08 -11.97 -0.66
CA LEU A 265 -17.05 -13.43 -0.71
C LEU A 265 -17.85 -14.07 0.43
N THR A 266 -17.91 -13.42 1.60
CA THR A 266 -18.58 -13.95 2.80
C THR A 266 -19.91 -13.27 3.09
N TRP A 267 -20.48 -12.50 2.15
CA TRP A 267 -21.64 -11.64 2.40
C TRP A 267 -22.85 -12.38 3.01
N ASP A 268 -23.09 -13.60 2.53
CA ASP A 268 -24.19 -14.44 2.99
C ASP A 268 -23.92 -15.08 4.36
N LEU A 269 -22.65 -15.22 4.73
CA LEU A 269 -22.21 -15.77 6.02
C LEU A 269 -22.27 -14.73 7.16
N LEU A 270 -22.38 -13.43 6.83
CA LEU A 270 -22.38 -12.36 7.84
C LEU A 270 -23.66 -12.29 8.67
N GLY A 271 -24.78 -12.82 8.18
CA GLY A 271 -26.09 -12.78 8.87
C GLY A 271 -26.44 -11.38 9.40
N GLU A 272 -26.81 -11.31 10.69
CA GLU A 272 -27.16 -10.06 11.39
C GLU A 272 -26.00 -9.04 11.49
N SER A 273 -24.74 -9.48 11.34
CA SER A 273 -23.58 -8.58 11.42
C SER A 273 -23.36 -7.77 10.14
N ARG A 274 -24.05 -8.12 9.04
CA ARG A 274 -23.89 -7.52 7.71
C ARG A 274 -23.97 -5.99 7.71
N SER A 275 -25.01 -5.42 8.30
CA SER A 275 -25.20 -3.96 8.35
C SER A 275 -24.07 -3.26 9.12
N ARG A 276 -23.62 -3.87 10.23
CA ARG A 276 -22.52 -3.31 11.04
C ARG A 276 -21.20 -3.35 10.27
N VAL A 277 -20.87 -4.47 9.64
CA VAL A 277 -19.65 -4.63 8.84
C VAL A 277 -19.65 -3.66 7.66
N PHE A 278 -20.78 -3.54 6.96
CA PHE A 278 -20.93 -2.60 5.86
C PHE A 278 -20.76 -1.15 6.30
N LEU A 279 -21.38 -0.73 7.41
CA LEU A 279 -21.24 0.63 7.94
C LEU A 279 -19.79 0.95 8.33
N TRP A 280 -19.07 0.00 8.96
CA TRP A 280 -17.66 0.17 9.29
C TRP A 280 -16.76 0.25 8.08
N PHE A 281 -17.00 -0.62 7.08
CA PHE A 281 -16.29 -0.58 5.81
C PHE A 281 -16.53 0.75 5.09
N ALA A 282 -17.79 1.19 4.98
CA ALA A 282 -18.16 2.46 4.37
C ALA A 282 -17.49 3.64 5.09
N PHE A 283 -17.54 3.66 6.43
CA PHE A 283 -16.87 4.68 7.23
C PHE A 283 -15.36 4.75 6.95
N MET A 284 -14.68 3.61 6.87
CA MET A 284 -13.24 3.58 6.57
C MET A 284 -12.93 4.05 5.16
N VAL A 285 -13.67 3.57 4.15
CA VAL A 285 -13.48 3.99 2.76
C VAL A 285 -13.71 5.50 2.61
N THR A 286 -14.81 6.02 3.16
CA THR A 286 -15.11 7.46 3.11
C THR A 286 -14.04 8.29 3.82
N SER A 287 -13.57 7.85 4.99
CA SER A 287 -12.49 8.53 5.72
C SER A 287 -11.19 8.56 4.92
N CYS A 288 -10.81 7.44 4.31
CA CYS A 288 -9.59 7.36 3.49
C CYS A 288 -9.68 8.24 2.24
N ILE A 289 -10.85 8.28 1.57
CA ILE A 289 -11.09 9.15 0.42
C ILE A 289 -11.00 10.62 0.85
N MET A 290 -11.68 11.02 1.94
CA MET A 290 -11.59 12.38 2.47
C MET A 290 -10.15 12.77 2.78
N MET A 291 -9.40 11.92 3.47
CA MET A 291 -8.00 12.21 3.78
C MET A 291 -7.13 12.37 2.53
N SER A 292 -7.46 11.63 1.47
CA SER A 292 -6.74 11.67 0.20
C SER A 292 -7.04 12.92 -0.63
N THR A 293 -8.17 13.59 -0.39
CA THR A 293 -8.56 14.81 -1.11
C THR A 293 -8.14 16.10 -0.40
N ILE A 294 -7.72 16.04 0.86
CA ILE A 294 -7.26 17.22 1.63
C ILE A 294 -6.00 17.86 1.03
N SER A 295 -5.14 17.08 0.37
CA SER A 295 -3.88 17.57 -0.19
C SER A 295 -3.79 17.29 -1.69
N PRO A 296 -3.47 18.30 -2.53
CA PRO A 296 -3.40 18.14 -3.99
C PRO A 296 -2.25 17.23 -4.45
N ASN A 297 -1.26 16.97 -3.58
CA ASN A 297 -0.09 16.16 -3.89
C ASN A 297 -0.29 14.66 -3.62
N VAL A 298 -1.48 14.24 -3.17
CA VAL A 298 -1.79 12.83 -2.92
C VAL A 298 -1.95 12.07 -4.23
N ASP A 299 -1.43 10.86 -4.27
CA ASP A 299 -1.54 9.96 -5.41
C ASP A 299 -2.85 9.14 -5.38
N PHE A 300 -3.94 9.77 -5.82
CA PHE A 300 -5.26 9.13 -5.85
C PHE A 300 -5.30 7.92 -6.81
N VAL A 301 -4.55 7.97 -7.93
CA VAL A 301 -4.47 6.86 -8.87
C VAL A 301 -3.80 5.67 -8.21
N GLY A 302 -2.66 5.88 -7.55
CA GLY A 302 -1.96 4.83 -6.81
C GLY A 302 -2.81 4.23 -5.70
N HIS A 303 -3.58 5.04 -4.97
CA HIS A 303 -4.50 4.57 -3.92
C HIS A 303 -5.59 3.66 -4.46
N PHE A 304 -6.32 4.12 -5.48
CA PHE A 304 -7.37 3.33 -6.10
C PHE A 304 -6.82 2.05 -6.75
N ALA A 305 -5.69 2.16 -7.42
CA ALA A 305 -4.99 1.03 -8.03
C ALA A 305 -4.54 0.00 -6.99
N GLY A 306 -4.01 0.45 -5.84
CA GLY A 306 -3.68 -0.41 -4.71
C GLY A 306 -4.91 -1.15 -4.19
N MET A 307 -6.03 -0.45 -3.98
CA MET A 307 -7.31 -1.06 -3.58
C MET A 307 -7.80 -2.10 -4.58
N LEU A 308 -7.75 -1.81 -5.88
CA LEU A 308 -8.11 -2.77 -6.92
C LEU A 308 -7.19 -3.99 -6.90
N ALA A 309 -5.88 -3.80 -6.74
CA ALA A 309 -4.89 -4.87 -6.65
C ALA A 309 -5.18 -5.81 -5.47
N GLY A 310 -5.49 -5.25 -4.30
CA GLY A 310 -5.84 -6.01 -3.10
C GLY A 310 -7.14 -6.80 -3.27
N PHE A 311 -8.16 -6.18 -3.85
CA PHE A 311 -9.43 -6.84 -4.15
C PHE A 311 -9.25 -8.05 -5.06
N LEU A 312 -8.54 -7.87 -6.19
CA LEU A 312 -8.30 -8.94 -7.15
C LEU A 312 -7.42 -10.04 -6.54
N LEU A 313 -6.32 -9.69 -5.87
CA LEU A 313 -5.41 -10.67 -5.30
C LEU A 313 -6.05 -11.45 -4.15
N ALA A 314 -6.90 -10.83 -3.33
CA ALA A 314 -7.66 -11.52 -2.29
C ALA A 314 -8.58 -12.60 -2.88
N ILE A 315 -9.30 -12.31 -3.97
CA ILE A 315 -10.14 -13.31 -4.66
C ILE A 315 -9.27 -14.45 -5.22
N ILE A 316 -8.09 -14.14 -5.78
CA ILE A 316 -7.16 -15.13 -6.32
C ILE A 316 -6.60 -16.05 -5.21
N LEU A 317 -6.25 -15.49 -4.07
CA LEU A 317 -5.65 -16.21 -2.94
C LEU A 317 -6.68 -16.81 -1.96
N ALA A 318 -7.96 -16.46 -2.12
CA ALA A 318 -9.04 -17.04 -1.35
C ALA A 318 -9.02 -18.56 -1.50
N ASP A 319 -9.22 -19.25 -0.39
CA ASP A 319 -9.25 -20.71 -0.29
C ASP A 319 -10.48 -21.07 0.54
N MET A 320 -11.65 -21.02 -0.11
CA MET A 320 -12.94 -21.26 0.52
C MET A 320 -13.32 -22.73 0.38
N GLN A 321 -13.88 -23.31 1.45
CA GLN A 321 -14.46 -24.65 1.41
C GLN A 321 -15.65 -24.68 0.45
N GLU A 322 -15.80 -25.77 -0.32
CA GLU A 322 -16.83 -25.92 -1.36
C GLU A 322 -18.25 -25.59 -0.87
N GLU A 323 -18.60 -26.00 0.35
CA GLU A 323 -19.90 -25.72 0.98
C GLU A 323 -20.22 -24.21 1.10
N HIS A 324 -19.19 -23.37 1.27
CA HIS A 324 -19.32 -21.94 1.48
C HIS A 324 -19.02 -21.12 0.21
N GLN A 325 -18.75 -21.78 -0.91
CA GLN A 325 -18.45 -21.08 -2.15
C GLN A 325 -19.73 -20.53 -2.79
N PRO A 326 -19.82 -19.22 -3.07
CA PRO A 326 -20.90 -18.72 -3.89
C PRO A 326 -20.80 -19.31 -5.31
N ALA A 327 -21.93 -19.52 -5.97
CA ALA A 327 -21.98 -20.16 -7.30
C ALA A 327 -21.13 -19.46 -8.38
N TRP A 328 -20.78 -18.19 -8.19
CA TRP A 328 -19.95 -17.40 -9.09
C TRP A 328 -18.44 -17.43 -8.75
N TYR A 329 -18.03 -18.12 -7.69
CA TYR A 329 -16.68 -18.07 -7.12
C TYR A 329 -15.57 -18.42 -8.12
N ASP A 330 -15.66 -19.59 -8.78
CA ASP A 330 -14.63 -20.05 -9.72
C ASP A 330 -14.50 -19.10 -10.92
N LYS A 331 -15.64 -18.62 -11.43
CA LYS A 331 -15.67 -17.65 -12.53
C LYS A 331 -15.03 -16.33 -12.10
N ALA A 332 -15.33 -15.84 -10.90
CA ALA A 332 -14.70 -14.63 -10.37
C ALA A 332 -13.20 -14.82 -10.16
N LYS A 333 -12.75 -15.98 -9.64
CA LYS A 333 -11.34 -16.29 -9.46
C LYS A 333 -10.57 -16.32 -10.78
N MET A 334 -11.12 -16.97 -11.80
CA MET A 334 -10.53 -16.99 -13.15
C MET A 334 -10.50 -15.58 -13.77
N THR A 335 -11.61 -14.84 -13.64
CA THR A 335 -11.72 -13.47 -14.15
C THR A 335 -10.70 -12.55 -13.46
N ALA A 336 -10.56 -12.65 -12.13
CA ALA A 336 -9.59 -11.87 -11.38
C ALA A 336 -8.15 -12.16 -11.81
N LYS A 337 -7.79 -13.42 -12.08
CA LYS A 337 -6.47 -13.79 -12.63
C LYS A 337 -6.23 -13.12 -13.99
N ASN A 338 -7.18 -13.23 -14.90
CA ASN A 338 -7.06 -12.67 -16.25
C ASN A 338 -6.97 -11.14 -16.24
N ILE A 339 -7.83 -10.47 -15.46
CA ILE A 339 -7.80 -9.02 -15.28
C ILE A 339 -6.48 -8.58 -14.67
N THR A 340 -6.00 -9.24 -13.61
CA THR A 340 -4.73 -8.91 -12.96
C THR A 340 -3.57 -9.04 -13.93
N ALA A 341 -3.49 -10.15 -14.69
CA ALA A 341 -2.45 -10.37 -15.68
C ALA A 341 -2.48 -9.28 -16.77
N LEU A 342 -3.67 -8.96 -17.29
CA LEU A 342 -3.83 -7.91 -18.31
C LEU A 342 -3.39 -6.54 -17.78
N ILE A 343 -3.82 -6.16 -16.58
CA ILE A 343 -3.46 -4.87 -15.97
C ILE A 343 -1.94 -4.79 -15.76
N VAL A 344 -1.32 -5.82 -15.18
CA VAL A 344 0.14 -5.86 -14.97
C VAL A 344 0.88 -5.70 -16.29
N ILE A 345 0.51 -6.47 -17.33
CA ILE A 345 1.16 -6.40 -18.63
C ILE A 345 0.96 -5.02 -19.26
N ALA A 346 -0.27 -4.51 -19.30
CA ALA A 346 -0.58 -3.21 -19.90
C ALA A 346 0.14 -2.06 -19.19
N SER A 347 0.16 -2.06 -17.86
CA SER A 347 0.84 -1.03 -17.08
C SER A 347 2.36 -1.13 -17.19
N LEU A 348 2.95 -2.33 -17.23
CA LEU A 348 4.39 -2.51 -17.47
C LEU A 348 4.79 -2.01 -18.86
N VAL A 349 4.06 -2.41 -19.91
CA VAL A 349 4.30 -1.94 -21.28
C VAL A 349 4.22 -0.42 -21.31
N ARG A 350 3.18 0.19 -20.72
CA ARG A 350 3.02 1.64 -20.68
C ARG A 350 4.15 2.34 -19.93
N ALA A 351 4.52 1.85 -18.74
CA ALA A 351 5.58 2.42 -17.91
C ALA A 351 6.96 2.37 -18.58
N ILE A 352 7.26 1.31 -19.34
CA ILE A 352 8.54 1.13 -20.02
C ILE A 352 8.58 1.89 -21.35
N THR A 353 7.55 1.77 -22.18
CA THR A 353 7.58 2.26 -23.57
C THR A 353 7.29 3.74 -23.73
N LEU A 354 6.50 4.33 -22.83
CA LEU A 354 5.96 5.68 -23.02
C LEU A 354 6.43 6.69 -21.95
N GLY A 355 7.35 6.28 -21.08
CA GLY A 355 7.99 7.13 -20.07
C GLY A 355 9.33 7.81 -20.41
N PRO A 356 9.99 7.68 -21.60
CA PRO A 356 11.39 8.11 -21.73
C PRO A 356 11.63 9.62 -21.78
N ASP A 357 10.62 10.46 -22.01
CA ASP A 357 10.84 11.88 -22.36
C ASP A 357 10.81 12.88 -21.18
N GLY A 358 10.78 12.40 -19.92
CA GLY A 358 10.74 13.27 -18.76
C GLY A 358 12.13 13.64 -18.20
N PRO A 359 12.35 14.89 -17.74
CA PRO A 359 13.60 15.26 -17.10
C PRO A 359 13.86 14.41 -15.86
N ILE A 360 15.08 13.91 -15.72
CA ILE A 360 15.54 13.34 -14.46
C ILE A 360 15.88 14.50 -13.51
N PRO A 361 15.33 14.51 -12.28
CA PRO A 361 15.72 15.49 -11.27
C PRO A 361 17.23 15.48 -11.08
N TYR A 362 17.89 16.59 -11.43
CA TYR A 362 19.32 16.75 -11.16
C TYR A 362 19.51 17.09 -9.68
N CYS A 363 19.49 16.04 -8.87
CA CYS A 363 19.94 16.11 -7.50
C CYS A 363 21.46 16.00 -7.53
N GLY A 364 22.16 17.12 -7.34
CA GLY A 364 23.62 17.12 -7.15
C GLY A 364 24.03 16.12 -6.06
N THR A 365 25.32 15.80 -5.95
CA THR A 365 25.84 14.90 -4.90
C THR A 365 25.19 15.20 -3.55
N ILE A 366 24.92 14.17 -2.72
CA ILE A 366 24.25 14.29 -1.41
C ILE A 366 24.78 15.47 -0.57
N PHE A 367 26.07 15.79 -0.69
CA PHE A 367 26.75 16.88 0.03
C PHE A 367 26.58 18.29 -0.57
N HIS A 368 26.13 18.39 -1.82
CA HIS A 368 25.89 19.64 -2.57
C HIS A 368 24.61 19.57 -3.43
N PRO A 369 23.42 19.46 -2.82
CA PRO A 369 22.18 19.47 -3.55
C PRO A 369 21.94 20.85 -4.20
N ARG A 370 21.94 20.93 -5.54
CA ARG A 370 21.46 22.12 -6.25
C ARG A 370 19.93 22.16 -6.20
N ARG A 371 19.36 23.35 -6.08
CA ARG A 371 17.91 23.54 -6.13
C ARG A 371 17.40 23.17 -7.53
N LEU A 372 16.36 22.34 -7.59
CA LEU A 372 15.59 22.15 -8.82
C LEU A 372 14.94 23.48 -9.19
N PRO A 373 14.96 23.90 -10.47
CA PRO A 373 14.14 25.01 -10.92
C PRO A 373 12.69 24.53 -10.93
N PHE A 374 11.92 24.95 -9.91
CA PHE A 374 10.46 24.91 -9.95
C PHE A 374 9.95 26.33 -10.19
#